data_AF-A0A098T2G9-F1
#
_entry.id   AF-A0A098T2G9-F1
#
_cell.length_a   1.000
_cell.length_b   1.000
_cell.length_c   1.000
_cell.angle_alpha   90.00
_cell.angle_beta   90.00
_cell.angle_gamma   90.00
#
_symmetry.space_group_name_H-M   'P 1'
#
loop_
_entity.id
_entity.type
_entity.pdbx_description
1 polymer ?
#
loop_
_entity_poly.entity_id
_entity_poly.type
_entity_poly.pdbx_seq_one_letter_code
_entity_poly.pdbx_strand_id
1 'polypeptide(L)'
;DQPVGGFGSRADLYEGYEARSDMRVSPDRARFWQTAFTLNWGIQCAQMADQFLTGSDSSVERGSIGRRRSETELDLLAILDGGDHA
;
A
#
# COMPACT_ATOMS: atom_id res chain seq x y z
N ASP A 1 4.49 16.49 6.38
CA ASP A 1 4.78 15.06 6.25
C ASP A 1 5.75 14.79 5.11
N GLN A 2 6.57 13.76 5.24
CA GLN A 2 7.52 13.29 4.21
C GLN A 2 6.99 11.94 3.67
N PRO A 3 6.03 11.98 2.74
CA PRO A 3 5.23 10.81 2.39
C PRO A 3 5.98 9.75 1.57
N VAL A 4 7.24 9.98 1.23
CA VAL A 4 8.09 8.98 0.57
C VAL A 4 8.88 8.26 1.65
N GLY A 5 8.20 7.67 2.64
CA GLY A 5 8.83 6.94 3.75
C GLY A 5 9.86 7.74 4.55
N GLY A 6 9.68 9.06 4.68
CA GLY A 6 10.64 9.94 5.36
C GLY A 6 11.81 10.45 4.50
N PHE A 7 11.82 10.16 3.19
CA PHE A 7 12.93 10.57 2.31
C PHE A 7 12.68 11.87 1.55
N GLY A 8 11.43 12.33 1.46
CA GLY A 8 11.10 13.56 0.72
C GLY A 8 9.63 13.69 0.36
N SER A 9 9.35 14.63 -0.54
CA SER A 9 8.01 14.85 -1.08
C SER A 9 7.71 13.93 -2.25
N ARG A 10 6.42 13.73 -2.57
CA ARG A 10 6.00 13.02 -3.79
C ARG A 10 6.49 13.72 -5.06
N ALA A 11 6.55 15.05 -5.05
CA ALA A 11 7.03 15.83 -6.18
C ALA A 11 8.49 15.50 -6.51
N ASP A 12 9.36 15.44 -5.49
CA ASP A 12 10.78 15.08 -5.67
C ASP A 12 10.93 13.64 -6.20
N LEU A 13 10.10 12.71 -5.71
CA LEU A 13 10.06 11.33 -6.20
C LEU A 13 9.66 11.27 -7.68
N TYR A 14 8.61 12.01 -8.05
CA TYR A 14 8.13 12.04 -9.43
C TYR A 14 9.16 12.70 -10.36
N GLU A 15 9.75 13.83 -9.97
CA GLU A 15 10.81 14.48 -10.73
C GLU A 15 12.00 13.53 -10.95
N GLY A 16 12.43 12.81 -9.91
CA GLY A 16 13.52 11.85 -10.01
C GLY A 16 13.22 10.68 -10.96
N TYR A 17 11.95 10.23 -11.01
CA TYR A 17 11.47 9.20 -11.93
C TYR A 17 11.38 9.72 -13.37
N GLU A 18 10.80 10.90 -13.57
CA GLU A 18 10.65 11.56 -14.88
C GLU A 18 12.01 11.96 -15.48
N ALA A 19 13.02 12.29 -14.66
CA ALA A 19 14.36 12.61 -15.15
C ALA A 19 15.09 11.38 -15.75
N ARG A 20 14.64 10.16 -15.43
CA ARG A 20 15.24 8.89 -15.88
C ARG A 20 14.32 8.06 -16.78
N SER A 21 13.09 8.51 -17.00
CA SER A 21 12.10 7.82 -17.82
C SER A 21 11.50 8.79 -18.84
N ASP A 22 11.12 8.31 -20.01
CA ASP A 22 10.40 9.12 -21.00
C ASP A 22 8.90 9.29 -20.65
N MET A 23 8.51 9.03 -19.39
CA MET A 23 7.13 8.98 -18.94
C MET A 23 6.86 10.04 -17.87
N ARG A 24 5.83 10.86 -18.10
CA ARG A 24 5.29 11.76 -17.07
C ARG A 24 4.38 11.01 -16.09
N VAL A 25 4.50 11.36 -14.82
CA VAL A 25 3.70 10.84 -13.72
C VAL A 25 2.50 11.77 -13.49
N SER A 26 1.30 11.25 -13.71
CA SER A 26 0.07 11.93 -13.30
C SER A 26 -0.18 11.66 -11.82
N PRO A 27 -0.36 12.69 -10.97
CA PRO A 27 -0.70 12.51 -9.57
C PRO A 27 -1.98 11.69 -9.34
N ASP A 28 -3.02 11.93 -10.15
CA ASP A 28 -4.27 11.17 -10.07
C ASP A 28 -4.06 9.69 -10.40
N ARG A 29 -3.27 9.41 -11.43
CA ARG A 29 -2.91 8.02 -11.80
C ARG A 29 -2.07 7.37 -10.70
N ALA A 30 -1.14 8.10 -10.09
CA ALA A 30 -0.34 7.60 -8.98
C ALA A 30 -1.22 7.29 -7.76
N ARG A 31 -2.16 8.17 -7.41
CA ARG A 31 -3.12 7.96 -6.32
C ARG A 31 -4.05 6.77 -6.59
N PHE A 32 -4.52 6.61 -7.83
CA PHE A 32 -5.28 5.43 -8.23
C PHE A 32 -4.49 4.13 -7.97
N TRP A 33 -3.25 4.07 -8.45
CA TRP A 33 -2.42 2.87 -8.26
C TRP A 33 -2.08 2.62 -6.80
N GLN A 34 -1.79 3.67 -6.02
CA GLN A 34 -1.60 3.56 -4.58
C GLN A 34 -2.84 2.92 -3.92
N THR A 35 -4.04 3.45 -4.22
CA THR A 35 -5.30 2.91 -3.68
C THR A 35 -5.51 1.44 -4.07
N ALA A 36 -5.33 1.13 -5.34
CA ALA A 36 -5.54 -0.22 -5.88
C ALA A 36 -4.59 -1.24 -5.25
N PHE A 37 -3.31 -0.88 -5.09
CA PHE A 37 -2.32 -1.78 -4.50
C PHE A 37 -2.46 -1.88 -2.98
N THR A 38 -2.90 -0.84 -2.28
CA THR A 38 -3.28 -0.95 -0.85
C THR A 38 -4.43 -1.93 -0.67
N LEU A 39 -5.48 -1.85 -1.50
CA LEU A 39 -6.60 -2.81 -1.47
C LEU A 39 -6.13 -4.24 -1.75
N ASN A 40 -5.33 -4.43 -2.80
CA ASN A 40 -4.80 -5.73 -3.14
C ASN A 40 -3.94 -6.33 -2.01
N TRP A 41 -3.18 -5.51 -1.30
CA TRP A 41 -2.44 -5.95 -0.12
C TRP A 41 -3.38 -6.39 1.02
N GLY A 42 -4.45 -5.64 1.28
CA GLY A 42 -5.46 -6.03 2.27
C GLY A 42 -6.15 -7.36 1.96
N ILE A 43 -6.46 -7.62 0.69
CA ILE A 43 -7.00 -8.91 0.24
C ILE A 43 -6.01 -10.05 0.50
N GLN A 44 -4.72 -9.85 0.20
CA GLN A 44 -3.70 -10.85 0.46
C GLN A 44 -3.50 -11.12 1.96
N CYS A 45 -3.57 -10.09 2.82
CA CYS A 45 -3.59 -10.27 4.27
C CYS A 45 -4.77 -11.15 4.70
N ALA A 46 -5.98 -10.89 4.18
CA ALA A 46 -7.15 -11.71 4.50
C ALA A 46 -6.99 -13.17 4.06
N GLN A 47 -6.42 -13.42 2.88
CA GLN A 47 -6.11 -14.77 2.38
C GLN A 47 -5.10 -15.49 3.28
N MET A 48 -4.05 -14.80 3.75
CA MET A 48 -3.07 -15.39 4.67
C MET A 48 -3.67 -15.69 6.04
N ALA A 49 -4.58 -14.85 6.53
CA ALA A 49 -5.32 -15.15 7.75
C ALA A 49 -6.18 -16.42 7.60
N ASP A 50 -6.88 -16.56 6.48
CA ASP A 50 -7.69 -17.74 6.18
C ASP A 50 -6.84 -19.03 6.10
N GLN A 51 -5.70 -18.98 5.41
CA GLN A 51 -4.75 -20.10 5.33
C GLN A 51 -4.26 -20.56 6.71
N PHE A 52 -3.99 -19.60 7.61
CA PHE A 52 -3.57 -19.88 8.97
C PHE A 52 -4.70 -20.50 9.82
N LEU A 53 -5.91 -19.94 9.74
CA LEU A 53 -7.06 -20.37 10.53
C LEU A 53 -7.63 -21.72 10.09
N THR A 54 -7.57 -22.03 8.80
CA THR A 54 -8.01 -23.32 8.24
C THR A 54 -6.95 -24.42 8.38
N GLY A 55 -5.71 -24.06 8.72
CA GLY A 55 -4.59 -25.00 8.81
C GLY A 55 -3.99 -25.39 7.46
N SER A 56 -4.37 -24.74 6.36
CA SER A 56 -3.74 -24.96 5.06
C SER A 56 -2.26 -24.53 5.06
N ASP A 57 -1.90 -23.51 5.84
CA ASP A 57 -0.53 -23.09 6.12
C ASP A 57 -0.50 -22.51 7.54
N SER A 58 -0.09 -23.33 8.51
CA SER A 58 -0.06 -22.97 9.94
C SER A 58 1.22 -22.24 10.36
N SER A 59 1.98 -21.68 9.41
CA SER A 59 3.20 -20.94 9.74
C SER A 59 2.88 -19.65 10.51
N VAL A 60 3.77 -19.32 11.46
CA VAL A 60 3.65 -18.08 12.26
C VAL A 60 3.64 -16.84 11.36
N GLU A 61 4.32 -16.90 10.21
CA GLU A 61 4.34 -15.83 9.22
C GLU A 61 2.93 -15.53 8.67
N ARG A 62 2.14 -16.55 8.30
CA ARG A 62 0.76 -16.34 7.79
C ARG A 62 -0.14 -15.70 8.83
N GLY A 63 -0.09 -16.20 10.07
CA GLY A 63 -0.83 -15.60 11.18
C GLY A 63 -0.41 -14.15 11.45
N SER A 64 0.90 -13.86 11.33
CA SER A 64 1.45 -12.52 11.56
C SER A 64 1.06 -11.53 10.46
N ILE A 65 1.15 -11.92 9.19
CA ILE A 65 0.76 -11.05 8.08
C ILE A 65 -0.76 -10.87 8.02
N GLY A 66 -1.53 -11.91 8.34
CA GLY A 66 -2.99 -11.84 8.35
C GLY A 66 -3.55 -10.77 9.29
N ARG A 67 -2.87 -10.50 10.41
CA ARG A 67 -3.24 -9.43 11.36
C ARG A 67 -3.14 -8.02 10.77
N ARG A 68 -2.37 -7.82 9.70
CA ARG A 68 -2.18 -6.50 9.07
C ARG A 68 -3.35 -6.05 8.21
N ARG A 69 -4.40 -6.87 8.06
CA ARG A 69 -5.62 -6.49 7.33
C ARG A 69 -6.21 -5.17 7.85
N SER A 70 -6.29 -4.97 9.16
CA SER A 70 -6.86 -3.75 9.74
C SER A 70 -6.01 -2.50 9.43
N GLU A 71 -4.69 -2.64 9.32
CA GLU A 71 -3.81 -1.54 8.87
C GLU A 71 -4.20 -1.13 7.45
N THR A 72 -4.37 -2.09 6.55
CA THR A 72 -4.75 -1.80 5.15
C THR A 72 -6.15 -1.17 5.02
N GLU A 73 -7.08 -1.51 5.90
CA GLU A 73 -8.42 -0.91 5.92
C GLU A 73 -8.36 0.56 6.35
N LEU A 74 -7.55 0.88 7.37
CA LEU A 74 -7.28 2.26 7.77
C LEU A 74 -6.54 3.02 6.67
N ASP A 75 -5.56 2.38 6.03
CA ASP A 75 -4.80 2.97 4.94
C ASP A 75 -5.70 3.40 3.78
N LEU A 76 -6.64 2.53 3.40
CA LEU A 76 -7.63 2.84 2.37
C LEU A 76 -8.53 3.99 2.78
N LEU A 77 -9.00 4.03 4.03
CA LEU A 77 -9.88 5.09 4.50
C LEU A 77 -9.21 6.47 4.39
N ALA A 78 -7.95 6.62 4.85
CA ALA A 78 -7.33 7.94 4.74
C ALA A 78 -6.95 8.28 3.30
N ILE A 79 -6.52 7.30 2.48
CA ILE A 79 -6.30 7.56 1.06
C ILE A 79 -7.58 8.09 0.43
N LEU A 80 -8.75 7.47 0.70
CA LEU A 80 -10.04 7.87 0.13
C LEU A 80 -10.52 9.24 0.64
N ASP A 81 -10.28 9.57 1.91
CA ASP A 81 -10.61 10.87 2.53
C ASP A 81 -9.74 12.02 2.00
N GLY A 82 -8.79 11.73 1.10
CA GLY A 82 -7.86 12.72 0.57
C GLY A 82 -6.68 12.99 1.50
N GLY A 83 -6.58 12.24 2.58
CA GLY A 83 -5.37 12.12 3.38
C GLY A 83 -4.30 11.34 2.62
N ASP A 84 -3.06 11.61 2.98
CA ASP A 84 -1.91 10.83 2.52
C ASP A 84 -1.49 9.89 3.66
N HIS A 85 -1.63 8.58 3.45
CA HIS A 85 -0.90 7.62 4.28
C HIS A 85 0.50 7.42 3.72
N ALA A 86 1.48 7.95 4.46
CA ALA A 86 2.87 7.51 4.55
C ALA A 86 3.57 8.23 5.71
#